data_AF-A0A0H2TJG3-F1
#
_entry.id   AF-A0A0H2TJG3-F1
#
_cell.length_a   1.000
_cell.length_b   1.000
_cell.length_c   1.000
_cell.angle_alpha   90.00
_cell.angle_beta   90.00
_cell.angle_gamma   90.00
#
_symmetry.space_group_name_H-M   'P 1'
#
loop_
_entity.id
_entity.type
_entity.pdbx_description
1 polymer ?
#
loop_
_entity_poly.entity_id
_entity_poly.type
_entity_poly.pdbx_seq_one_letter_code
_entity_poly.pdbx_strand_id
1 'polypeptide(L)' 'MPVTPKHRVIIDTDPGVDDVLALLLALSASPEDLEVVLISVTYGNVPLQGCLRNAVALFHVLEKELAWRRENGRPEG' A
#
# COMPACT_ATOMS: atom_id res chain seq x y z
N MET A 1 6.91 22.04 9.69
CA MET A 1 7.30 22.38 8.31
C MET A 1 6.68 21.32 7.40
N PRO A 2 6.18 21.64 6.20
CA PRO A 2 5.73 20.61 5.28
C PRO A 2 6.93 19.72 4.94
N VAL A 3 6.81 18.42 5.22
CA VAL A 3 7.82 17.43 4.87
C VAL A 3 7.82 17.30 3.35
N THR A 4 8.98 17.51 2.72
CA THR A 4 9.14 17.26 1.28
C THR A 4 9.72 15.87 1.13
N PRO A 5 8.96 14.88 0.62
CA PRO A 5 9.46 13.52 0.46
C PRO A 5 10.64 13.49 -0.51
N LYS A 6 11.67 12.69 -0.20
CA LYS A 6 12.82 12.47 -1.11
C LYS A 6 12.38 11.85 -2.44
N HIS A 7 11.41 10.94 -2.38
CA HIS A 7 10.88 10.24 -3.55
C HIS A 7 9.36 10.35 -3.60
N ARG A 8 8.84 10.77 -4.75
CA ARG A 8 7.42 10.77 -5.06
C ARG A 8 7.20 9.78 -6.20
N VAL A 9 6.42 8.74 -5.95
CA VAL A 9 6.31 7.60 -6.87
C VAL A 9 4.88 7.33 -7.27
N ILE A 10 4.73 6.81 -8.49
CA ILE A 10 3.53 6.15 -8.99
C ILE A 10 3.90 4.67 -9.13
N ILE A 11 3.07 3.78 -8.59
CA ILE A 11 3.28 2.34 -8.66
C ILE A 11 2.22 1.75 -9.59
N ASP A 12 2.67 1.19 -10.72
CA ASP A 12 1.85 0.44 -11.67
C ASP A 12 2.21 -1.05 -11.54
N THR A 13 1.27 -1.91 -11.12
CA THR A 13 1.55 -3.30 -10.73
C THR A 13 0.36 -4.24 -10.98
N ASP A 14 0.61 -5.54 -11.14
CA ASP A 14 -0.39 -6.60 -11.27
C ASP A 14 -0.47 -7.44 -9.97
N PRO A 15 -1.01 -6.89 -8.86
CA PRO A 15 -0.67 -7.25 -7.49
C PRO A 15 -0.74 -8.76 -7.18
N GLY A 16 0.40 -9.43 -7.39
CA GLY A 16 0.71 -10.76 -6.92
C GLY A 16 1.15 -10.75 -5.46
N VAL A 17 1.70 -11.86 -4.98
CA VAL A 17 2.12 -11.98 -3.58
C VAL A 17 3.30 -11.05 -3.29
N ASP A 18 4.29 -11.01 -4.17
CA ASP A 18 5.48 -10.18 -4.10
C ASP A 18 5.16 -8.69 -4.28
N ASP A 19 4.27 -8.34 -5.21
CA ASP A 19 3.80 -6.96 -5.38
C ASP A 19 3.09 -6.43 -4.13
N VAL A 20 2.24 -7.25 -3.51
CA VAL A 20 1.55 -6.87 -2.27
C VAL A 20 2.56 -6.60 -1.15
N LEU A 21 3.62 -7.39 -1.05
CA LEU A 21 4.71 -7.14 -0.09
C LEU A 21 5.46 -5.84 -0.42
N ALA A 22 5.72 -5.57 -1.70
CA ALA A 22 6.36 -4.32 -2.14
C ALA A 22 5.49 -3.09 -1.84
N LEU A 23 4.17 -3.19 -2.07
CA LEU A 23 3.21 -2.15 -1.72
C LEU A 23 3.16 -1.90 -0.22
N LEU A 24 3.13 -2.95 0.61
CA LEU A 24 3.18 -2.82 2.07
C LEU A 24 4.46 -2.13 2.54
N LEU A 25 5.61 -2.50 1.96
CA LEU A 25 6.89 -1.85 2.27
C LEU A 25 6.85 -0.37 1.89
N ALA A 26 6.38 -0.04 0.68
CA ALA A 26 6.26 1.33 0.21
C ALA A 26 5.32 2.17 1.11
N LEU A 27 4.19 1.60 1.53
CA LEU A 27 3.22 2.27 2.41
C LEU A 27 3.69 2.40 3.86
N SER A 28 4.64 1.55 4.30
CA SER A 28 5.28 1.66 5.61
C SER A 28 6.42 2.67 5.68
N ALA A 29 6.85 3.20 4.53
CA ALA A 29 7.96 4.14 4.47
C ALA A 29 7.61 5.46 5.16
N SER A 30 8.63 6.12 5.71
CA SER A 30 8.44 7.43 6.33
C SER A 30 7.98 8.46 5.29
N PRO A 31 7.12 9.43 5.67
CA PRO A 31 6.70 10.51 4.75
C PRO A 31 7.85 11.40 4.25
N GLU A 32 9.01 11.38 4.92
CA GLU A 32 10.21 12.09 4.49
C GLU A 32 10.99 11.34 3.40
N ASP A 33 10.87 10.01 3.35
CA ASP A 33 11.57 9.20 2.36
C ASP A 33 10.73 8.96 1.10
N LEU A 34 9.46 8.61 1.25
CA LEU A 34 8.61 8.17 0.14
C LEU A 34 7.17 8.65 0.26
N GLU A 35 6.64 9.19 -0.83
CA GLU A 35 5.21 9.45 -1.03
C GLU A 35 4.71 8.64 -2.22
N VAL A 36 3.79 7.70 -1.97
CA VAL A 36 3.06 6.99 -3.03
C VAL A 36 1.88 7.84 -3.46
N VAL A 37 1.99 8.46 -4.63
CA VAL A 37 1.00 9.41 -5.16
C VAL A 37 -0.18 8.70 -5.82
N LEU A 38 0.09 7.55 -6.43
CA LEU A 38 -0.90 6.76 -7.15
C LEU A 38 -0.48 5.29 -7.15
N ILE A 39 -1.47 4.41 -7.02
CA ILE A 39 -1.35 2.99 -7.33
C ILE A 39 -2.29 2.70 -8.50
N SER A 40 -1.76 2.23 -9.62
CA SER A 40 -2.53 1.72 -10.75
C SER A 40 -2.35 0.21 -10.85
N VAL A 41 -3.40 -0.47 -11.34
CA VAL A 41 -3.37 -1.91 -11.56
C VAL A 41 -3.28 -2.21 -13.04
N THR A 42 -2.35 -3.09 -13.42
CA THR A 42 -2.16 -3.55 -14.80
C THR A 42 -2.35 -5.07 -14.91
N TYR A 43 -2.43 -5.57 -16.13
CA TYR A 43 -2.51 -7.00 -16.41
C TYR A 43 -1.11 -7.61 -16.45
N GLY A 44 -0.95 -8.80 -15.87
CA GLY A 44 0.31 -9.55 -15.90
C GLY A 44 0.13 -11.02 -15.52
N ASN A 45 0.81 -11.45 -14.46
CA ASN A 45 0.75 -12.81 -13.88
C ASN A 45 -0.60 -13.11 -13.23
N VAL A 46 -1.33 -12.06 -12.82
CA VAL A 46 -2.68 -12.15 -12.26
C VAL A 46 -3.68 -11.63 -13.29
N PRO A 47 -4.83 -12.32 -13.49
CA PRO A 47 -5.91 -11.77 -14.32
C PRO A 47 -6.38 -10.42 -13.77
N LEU A 48 -6.76 -9.47 -14.63
CA LEU A 48 -7.07 -8.09 -14.23
C LEU A 48 -8.13 -7.98 -13.10
N GLN A 49 -9.14 -8.85 -13.11
CA GLN A 49 -10.14 -8.92 -12.03
C GLN A 49 -9.53 -9.37 -10.70
N GLY A 50 -8.54 -10.28 -10.75
CA GLY A 50 -7.73 -10.67 -9.60
C GLY A 50 -6.84 -9.54 -9.10
N CYS A 51 -6.23 -8.75 -10.00
CA CYS A 51 -5.44 -7.57 -9.64
C CYS A 51 -6.25 -6.57 -8.80
N LEU A 52 -7.43 -6.19 -9.30
CA LEU A 52 -8.31 -5.26 -8.58
C LEU A 52 -8.74 -5.84 -7.22
N ARG A 53 -9.13 -7.12 -7.19
CA ARG A 53 -9.51 -7.79 -5.93
C ARG A 53 -8.36 -7.78 -4.91
N ASN A 54 -7.13 -8.06 -5.34
CA ASN A 54 -5.97 -8.12 -4.45
C ASN A 54 -5.62 -6.72 -3.90
N ALA A 55 -5.64 -5.69 -4.74
CA ALA A 55 -5.43 -4.31 -4.30
C ALA A 55 -6.49 -3.87 -3.26
N VAL A 56 -7.78 -4.13 -3.52
CA VAL A 56 -8.85 -3.80 -2.58
C VAL A 56 -8.73 -4.61 -1.29
N ALA A 57 -8.41 -5.90 -1.38
CA ALA A 57 -8.25 -6.76 -0.21
C ALA A 57 -7.10 -6.29 0.69
N LEU A 58 -5.98 -5.82 0.12
CA LEU A 58 -4.86 -5.24 0.84
C LEU A 58 -5.32 -4.06 1.72
N PHE A 59 -5.98 -3.06 1.13
CA PHE A 59 -6.46 -1.90 1.89
C PHE A 59 -7.52 -2.27 2.94
N HIS A 60 -8.44 -3.18 2.61
CA HIS A 60 -9.42 -3.68 3.56
C HIS A 60 -8.79 -4.34 4.79
N VAL A 61 -7.70 -5.10 4.61
CA VAL A 61 -6.97 -5.72 5.72
C VAL A 61 -6.20 -4.67 6.53
N LEU A 62 -5.57 -3.69 5.86
CA LEU A 62 -4.88 -2.59 6.53
C LEU A 62 -5.83 -1.76 7.40
N GLU A 63 -7.02 -1.43 6.90
CA GLU A 63 -8.04 -0.71 7.68
C GLU A 63 -8.45 -1.47 8.94
N LYS A 64 -8.61 -2.79 8.84
CA LYS A 64 -8.92 -3.64 10.00
C LYS A 64 -7.77 -3.69 11.01
N GLU A 65 -6.53 -3.80 10.54
CA GLU A 65 -5.35 -3.79 11.40
C GLU A 65 -5.21 -2.45 12.13
N LEU A 66 -5.42 -1.33 11.44
CA LEU A 66 -5.40 0.01 12.04
C LEU A 66 -6.50 0.19 13.08
N ALA A 67 -7.72 -0.25 12.78
CA ALA A 67 -8.83 -0.24 13.73
C ALA A 67 -8.51 -1.07 14.97
N TRP A 68 -8.01 -2.30 14.79
CA TRP A 68 -7.61 -3.16 15.89
C TRP A 68 -6.49 -2.56 16.73
N ARG A 69 -5.47 -1.94 16.11
CA ARG A 69 -4.38 -1.25 16.83
C ARG A 69 -4.91 -0.13 17.71
N ARG A 70 -5.80 0.71 17.17
CA ARG A 70 -6.43 1.81 17.89
C ARG A 70 -7.22 1.31 19.10
N GLU A 71 -8.02 0.26 18.92
CA GLU A 71 -8.81 -0.36 19.99
C GLU A 71 -7.92 -0.97 21.10
N ASN A 72 -6.72 -1.43 20.75
CA ASN A 72 -5.80 -2.08 21.68
C ASN A 72 -4.66 -1.17 22.17
N GLY A 73 -4.74 0.14 21.92
CA GLY A 73 -3.72 1.11 22.35
C GLY A 73 -2.34 0.89 21.74
N ARG A 74 -2.28 0.31 20.53
CA ARG A 74 -1.03 0.06 19.79
C ARG A 74 -0.76 1.21 18.80
N PRO A 75 0.51 1.51 18.47
CA PRO A 75 0.85 2.47 17.42
C PRO A 75 0.28 2.04 16.05
N GLU A 76 -0.31 2.99 15.32
CA GLU A 76 -0.91 2.78 13.99
C GLU A 76 0.12 2.63 12.86
N GLY A 77 1.39 2.98 13.13
CA GLY A 77 2.47 3.02 12.15
C GLY A 77 3.33 4.23 12.41
#